data_AF-A0A231RHC6-F1
#
_entry.id   AF-A0A231RHC6-F1
#
_cell.length_a   1.000
_cell.length_b   1.000
_cell.length_c   1.000
_cell.angle_alpha   90.00
_cell.angle_beta   90.00
_cell.angle_gamma   90.00
#
_symmetry.space_group_name_H-M   'P 1'
#
loop_
_entity.id
_entity.type
_entity.pdbx_description
1 polymer ?
#
loop_
_entity_poly.entity_id
_entity_poly.type
_entity_poly.pdbx_seq_one_letter_code
_entity_poly.pdbx_strand_id
1 'polypeptide(L)'
;MASGWEYCGTREDGYYHILAHDDGDRILDEIVSHFESSRPDSADRAFIVDMHAMEHDFAELRKFQRRVAHYERLGYEIMLTF
;
A
#
# COMPACT_ATOMS: atom_id res chain seq x y z
N MET A 1 -1.36 11.29 15.70
CA MET A 1 -1.82 11.29 14.29
C MET A 1 -2.01 9.83 13.95
N ALA A 2 -3.25 9.37 13.76
CA ALA A 2 -3.46 8.03 13.24
C ALA A 2 -2.93 8.04 11.80
N SER A 3 -2.09 7.09 11.43
CA SER A 3 -1.71 6.88 10.03
C SER A 3 -2.97 6.57 9.24
N GLY A 4 -3.03 7.00 7.98
CA GLY A 4 -4.17 6.68 7.10
C GLY A 4 -4.25 5.20 6.73
N TRP A 5 -3.42 4.34 7.30
CA TRP A 5 -3.32 2.91 7.00
C TRP A 5 -2.91 2.10 8.24
N GLU A 6 -3.22 0.80 8.21
CA GLU A 6 -2.89 -0.18 9.25
C GLU A 6 -2.21 -1.42 8.65
N TYR A 7 -1.14 -1.89 9.29
CA TYR A 7 -0.51 -3.17 8.93
C TYR A 7 -1.25 -4.35 9.59
N CYS A 8 -1.72 -5.29 8.77
CA CYS A 8 -2.55 -6.41 9.24
C CYS A 8 -1.79 -7.74 9.35
N GLY A 9 -0.52 -7.78 8.96
CA GLY A 9 0.33 -8.96 9.04
C GLY A 9 0.99 -9.34 7.71
N THR A 10 1.83 -10.36 7.75
CA THR A 10 2.40 -10.99 6.56
C THR A 10 1.58 -12.21 6.18
N ARG A 11 1.26 -12.38 4.90
CA ARG A 11 0.77 -13.66 4.37
C ARG A 11 1.92 -14.65 4.22
N GLU A 12 1.64 -15.95 4.30
CA GLU A 12 2.63 -17.02 4.08
C GLU A 12 3.28 -16.97 2.69
N ASP A 13 2.69 -16.24 1.74
CA ASP A 13 3.18 -16.10 0.35
C ASP A 13 4.21 -14.97 0.15
N GLY A 14 4.69 -14.32 1.22
CA GLY A 14 5.71 -13.26 1.14
C GLY A 14 5.19 -11.84 0.95
N TYR A 15 3.88 -11.63 1.06
CA TYR A 15 3.23 -10.32 0.93
C TYR A 15 2.92 -9.68 2.28
N TYR A 16 3.10 -8.37 2.39
CA TYR A 16 2.60 -7.58 3.52
C TYR A 16 1.16 -7.15 3.27
N HIS A 17 0.26 -7.45 4.20
CA HIS A 17 -1.15 -7.08 4.11
C HIS A 17 -1.42 -5.76 4.84
N ILE A 18 -2.02 -4.81 4.14
CA ILE A 18 -2.21 -3.44 4.60
C ILE A 18 -3.64 -2.99 4.33
N LEU A 19 -4.30 -2.44 5.34
CA LEU A 19 -5.58 -1.75 5.19
C LEU A 19 -5.31 -0.26 4.95
N ALA A 20 -5.85 0.28 3.86
CA ALA A 20 -5.72 1.69 3.53
C ALA A 20 -7.06 2.41 3.78
N HIS A 21 -7.06 3.38 4.69
CA HIS A 21 -8.26 4.05 5.21
C HIS A 21 -8.51 5.44 4.60
N ASP A 22 -7.48 6.26 4.40
CA ASP A 22 -7.61 7.69 4.06
C ASP A 22 -6.58 8.18 3.02
N ASP A 23 -7.01 8.94 2.00
CA ASP A 23 -6.15 9.68 1.05
C ASP A 23 -5.26 8.80 0.15
N GLY A 24 -5.76 8.56 -1.06
CA GLY A 24 -5.15 7.66 -2.01
C GLY A 24 -3.78 8.12 -2.54
N ASP A 25 -3.48 9.42 -2.50
CA ASP A 25 -2.23 9.93 -3.06
C ASP A 25 -1.03 9.71 -2.12
N ARG A 26 -1.30 9.72 -0.80
CA ARG A 26 -0.24 9.74 0.23
C ARG A 26 0.00 8.40 0.89
N ILE A 27 -1.03 7.57 1.07
CA ILE A 27 -0.92 6.30 1.81
C ILE A 27 0.21 5.43 1.29
N LEU A 28 0.32 5.27 -0.03
CA LEU A 28 1.27 4.32 -0.58
C LEU A 28 2.72 4.77 -0.36
N ASP A 29 2.95 6.08 -0.29
CA ASP A 29 4.26 6.66 0.04
C ASP A 29 4.64 6.39 1.48
N GLU A 30 3.68 6.53 2.38
CA GLU A 30 3.89 6.24 3.80
C GLU A 30 4.17 4.76 4.03
N ILE A 31 3.42 3.87 3.38
CA ILE A 31 3.64 2.43 3.40
C ILE A 31 5.06 2.13 2.95
N VAL A 32 5.43 2.56 1.74
CA VAL A 32 6.74 2.26 1.16
C VAL A 32 7.86 2.81 2.04
N SER A 33 7.76 4.07 2.48
CA SER A 33 8.75 4.69 3.35
C SER A 33 8.91 3.95 4.69
N HIS A 34 7.79 3.50 5.27
CA HIS A 34 7.83 2.71 6.50
C HIS A 34 8.55 1.37 6.30
N PHE A 35 8.24 0.64 5.22
CA PHE A 35 8.87 -0.66 4.95
C PHE A 35 10.35 -0.53 4.58
N GLU A 36 10.73 0.46 3.77
CA GLU A 36 12.14 0.72 3.45
C GLU A 36 12.95 1.13 4.68
N SER A 37 12.38 1.94 5.57
CA SER A 37 13.07 2.37 6.79
C SER A 37 13.20 1.25 7.84
N SER A 38 12.20 0.39 7.95
CA SER A 38 12.19 -0.72 8.91
C SER A 38 12.99 -1.92 8.43
N ARG A 39 13.16 -2.09 7.12
CA ARG A 39 13.86 -3.22 6.49
C ARG A 39 14.68 -2.78 5.27
N PRO A 40 15.75 -1.98 5.45
CA PRO A 40 16.54 -1.44 4.34
C PRO A 40 17.23 -2.52 3.50
N ASP A 41 17.47 -3.71 4.07
CA ASP A 41 18.13 -4.84 3.39
C ASP A 41 17.15 -5.86 2.79
N SER A 42 15.83 -5.64 2.92
CA SER A 42 14.83 -6.55 2.34
C SER A 42 14.69 -6.26 0.85
N ALA A 43 14.83 -7.30 0.04
CA ALA A 43 14.49 -7.26 -1.38
C ALA A 43 12.97 -7.38 -1.63
N ASP A 44 12.18 -7.62 -0.57
CA ASP A 44 10.75 -7.91 -0.69
C ASP A 44 9.98 -6.60 -0.89
N ARG A 45 9.53 -6.41 -2.12
CA ARG A 45 8.75 -5.24 -2.57
C ARG A 45 7.29 -5.60 -2.87
N ALA A 46 6.78 -6.62 -2.19
CA ALA A 46 5.48 -7.21 -2.44
C ALA A 46 4.44 -6.79 -1.37
N PHE A 47 3.38 -6.12 -1.80
CA PHE A 47 2.30 -5.61 -0.95
C PHE A 47 0.94 -6.15 -1.40
N ILE A 48 0.08 -6.50 -0.44
CA ILE A 48 -1.37 -6.62 -0.64
C ILE A 48 -2.01 -5.43 0.07
N VAL A 49 -2.69 -4.58 -0.67
CA VAL A 49 -3.38 -3.42 -0.12
C VAL A 49 -4.88 -3.58 -0.29
N ASP A 50 -5.57 -3.62 0.84
CA ASP A 50 -7.01 -3.62 0.94
C ASP A 50 -7.52 -2.16 0.89
N MET A 51 -8.39 -1.91 -0.10
CA MET A 51 -8.94 -0.60 -0.39
C MET A 51 -10.42 -0.48 -0.04
N HIS A 52 -11.00 -1.42 0.72
CA HIS A 52 -12.43 -1.42 1.03
C HIS A 52 -12.89 -0.09 1.65
N ALA A 53 -12.06 0.55 2.48
CA ALA A 53 -12.40 1.85 3.07
C ALA A 53 -12.41 3.02 2.05
N MET A 54 -11.66 2.92 0.95
CA MET A 54 -11.58 3.94 -0.11
C MET A 54 -12.55 3.71 -1.27
N GLU A 55 -13.21 2.55 -1.36
CA GLU A 55 -14.12 2.21 -2.47
C GLU A 55 -15.28 3.22 -2.62
N HIS A 56 -15.70 3.83 -1.51
CA HIS A 56 -16.79 4.80 -1.50
C HIS A 56 -16.41 6.17 -2.10
N ASP A 57 -15.14 6.45 -2.35
CA ASP A 57 -14.66 7.69 -2.99
C ASP A 57 -13.83 7.41 -4.26
N PHE A 58 -14.51 7.52 -5.41
CA PHE A 58 -13.89 7.31 -6.73
C PHE A 58 -12.70 8.23 -7.02
N ALA A 59 -12.66 9.44 -6.45
CA ALA A 59 -11.56 10.37 -6.69
C ALA A 59 -10.30 9.90 -5.96
N GLU A 60 -10.45 9.44 -4.72
CA GLU A 60 -9.37 8.86 -3.91
C GLU A 60 -8.88 7.54 -4.48
N LEU A 61 -9.79 6.65 -4.88
CA LEU A 61 -9.44 5.39 -5.54
C LEU A 61 -8.59 5.63 -6.80
N ARG A 62 -8.94 6.63 -7.61
CA ARG A 62 -8.18 6.96 -8.82
C ARG A 62 -6.80 7.54 -8.51
N LYS A 63 -6.66 8.35 -7.45
CA LYS A 63 -5.35 8.83 -6.98
C LYS A 63 -4.49 7.64 -6.55
N PHE A 64 -5.06 6.75 -5.74
CA PHE A 64 -4.40 5.55 -5.24
C PHE A 64 -3.91 4.65 -6.38
N GLN A 65 -4.78 4.33 -7.35
CA GLN A 65 -4.40 3.53 -8.52
C GLN A 65 -3.27 4.15 -9.35
N ARG A 66 -3.23 5.49 -9.49
CA ARG A 66 -2.10 6.15 -10.16
C ARG A 66 -0.80 5.97 -9.38
N ARG A 67 -0.88 5.97 -8.06
CA ARG A 67 0.28 5.79 -7.19
C ARG A 67 0.77 4.34 -7.22
N VAL A 68 -0.13 3.37 -7.22
CA VAL A 68 0.18 1.95 -7.45
C VAL A 68 0.96 1.76 -8.74
N ALA A 69 0.43 2.28 -9.86
CA ALA A 69 1.10 2.20 -11.16
C ALA A 69 2.48 2.89 -11.19
N HIS A 70 2.71 3.89 -10.35
CA HIS A 70 4.02 4.51 -10.20
C HIS A 70 5.01 3.55 -9.53
N TYR A 71 4.64 2.91 -8.42
CA TYR A 71 5.51 1.99 -7.70
C TYR A 71 5.71 0.66 -8.42
N GLU A 72 4.72 0.16 -9.16
CA GLU A 72 4.90 -1.02 -10.02
C GLU A 72 6.02 -0.80 -11.05
N ARG A 73 6.14 0.42 -11.61
CA ARG A 73 7.26 0.78 -12.51
C ARG A 73 8.62 0.86 -11.80
N LEU A 74 8.64 1.02 -10.48
CA LEU A 74 9.83 0.98 -9.65
C LEU A 74 10.18 -0.45 -9.18
N GLY A 75 9.42 -1.45 -9.63
CA GLY A 75 9.63 -2.86 -9.33
C GLY A 75 8.95 -3.36 -8.06
N TYR A 76 7.93 -2.65 -7.57
CA TYR A 76 7.05 -3.17 -6.53
C TYR A 76 5.98 -4.07 -7.12
N GLU A 77 5.62 -5.12 -6.39
CA GLU A 77 4.50 -5.99 -6.71
C GLU A 77 3.35 -5.63 -5.78
N ILE A 78 2.29 -5.02 -6.30
CA ILE A 78 1.19 -4.50 -5.49
C ILE A 78 -0.11 -5.16 -5.94
N MET A 79 -0.66 -6.00 -5.08
CA MET A 79 -1.97 -6.61 -5.28
C MET A 79 -3.04 -5.79 -4.56
N LEU A 80 -4.13 -5.48 -5.25
CA LEU A 80 -5.25 -4.71 -4.71
C LEU A 80 -6.41 -5.64 -4.37
N THR A 81 -6.98 -5.47 -3.18
CA THR A 81 -8.16 -6.22 -2.70
C THR A 81 -9.27 -5.29 -2.21
N PHE A 82 -10.48 -5.84 -2.15
CA PHE A 82 -11.72 -5.22 -1.66
C PHE A 82 -12.38 -6.17 -0.67
#